data_AF-A0A7D7FJE3-F1
#
_entry.id   AF-A0A7D7FJE3-F1
#
_cell.length_a   1.000
_cell.length_b   1.000
_cell.length_c   1.000
_cell.angle_alpha   90.00
_cell.angle_beta   90.00
_cell.angle_gamma   90.00
#
_symmetry.space_group_name_H-M   'P 1'
#
loop_
_entity.id
_entity.type
_entity.pdbx_description
1 polymer ?
#
loop_
_entity_poly.entity_id
_entity_poly.type
_entity_poly.pdbx_seq_one_letter_code
_entity_poly.pdbx_strand_id
1 'polypeptide(L)' 'MKGLSLVLLVLLLMLAAGEGNDPEMQYWTCGYRGLCRRFCYAQEYIVGHHGCPRRYRCCAMRS' A
#
# COMPACT_ATOMS: atom_id res chain seq x y z
N MET A 1 -36.70 15.85 10.47
CA MET A 1 -35.66 15.03 11.14
C MET A 1 -35.05 13.90 10.27
N LYS A 2 -35.40 13.77 8.98
CA LYS A 2 -34.86 12.71 8.07
C LYS A 2 -33.57 13.12 7.33
N GLY A 3 -33.41 14.42 7.05
CA GLY A 3 -32.25 14.94 6.30
C GLY A 3 -30.92 14.90 7.08
N LEU A 4 -30.96 15.09 8.41
CA LEU A 4 -29.76 15.01 9.25
C LEU A 4 -29.15 13.60 9.24
N SER A 5 -29.98 12.56 9.17
CA SER A 5 -29.53 11.16 9.07
C SER A 5 -28.79 10.89 7.77
N LEU A 6 -29.30 11.42 6.64
CA LEU A 6 -28.64 11.30 5.34
C LEU A 6 -27.30 12.05 5.30
N VAL A 7 -27.25 13.25 5.87
CA VAL A 7 -26.01 14.03 5.96
C VAL A 7 -24.96 13.28 6.79
N LEU A 8 -25.37 12.69 7.92
CA LEU A 8 -24.47 11.89 8.77
C LEU A 8 -23.95 10.65 8.02
N LEU A 9 -24.82 9.97 7.27
CA LEU A 9 -24.44 8.79 6.47
C LEU A 9 -23.44 9.15 5.38
N VAL A 10 -23.65 10.27 4.67
CA VAL A 10 -22.71 10.74 3.64
C VAL A 10 -21.36 11.11 4.28
N LEU A 11 -21.35 11.81 5.41
CA LEU A 11 -20.12 12.12 6.14
C LEU A 11 -19.35 10.84 6.52
N LEU A 12 -20.03 9.84 7.08
CA LEU A 12 -19.40 8.56 7.45
C LEU A 12 -18.83 7.81 6.24
N LEU A 13 -19.53 7.84 5.09
CA LEU A 13 -19.04 7.25 3.85
C LEU A 13 -17.78 7.95 3.33
N MET A 14 -17.71 9.28 3.45
CA MET A 14 -16.52 10.04 3.05
C MET A 14 -15.33 9.77 3.97
N LEU A 15 -15.56 9.57 5.28
CA LEU A 15 -14.49 9.14 6.20
C LEU A 15 -13.98 7.73 5.86
N ALA A 16 -14.89 6.79 5.58
CA ALA A 16 -14.52 5.42 5.21
C ALA A 16 -13.79 5.34 3.85
N ALA A 17 -14.11 6.22 2.90
CA ALA A 17 -13.43 6.30 1.62
C ALA A 17 -11.98 6.84 1.73
N GLY A 18 -11.63 7.50 2.84
CA GLY A 18 -10.31 8.06 3.10
C GLY A 18 -9.27 7.06 3.62
N GLU A 19 -9.66 5.87 4.06
CA GLU A 19 -8.75 4.84 4.58
C GLU A 19 -8.10 3.96 3.48
N GLY A 20 -8.53 4.12 2.22
CA GLY A 20 -8.12 3.24 1.11
C GLY A 20 -7.21 3.88 0.05
N ASN A 21 -6.75 5.11 0.26
CA ASN A 21 -5.88 5.78 -0.69
C ASN A 21 -4.61 6.23 0.04
N ASP A 22 -3.71 5.29 0.34
CA ASP A 22 -2.32 5.61 0.62
C ASP A 22 -1.76 6.32 -0.63
N PRO A 23 -1.52 7.64 -0.60
CA PRO A 23 -0.89 8.33 -1.72
C PRO A 23 0.60 7.95 -1.90
N GLU A 24 1.07 6.98 -1.12
CA GLU A 24 2.44 6.46 -1.08
C GLU A 24 2.56 5.05 -1.68
N MET A 25 1.62 4.59 -2.50
CA MET A 25 1.89 3.41 -3.35
C MET A 25 2.78 3.80 -4.53
N GLN A 26 3.90 4.45 -4.22
CA GLN A 26 4.97 4.72 -5.16
C GLN A 26 5.68 3.38 -5.36
N TYR A 27 5.44 2.75 -6.50
CA TYR A 27 6.02 1.44 -6.80
C TYR A 27 7.52 1.59 -7.09
N TRP A 28 8.34 1.63 -6.05
CA TRP A 28 9.79 1.59 -6.20
C TRP A 28 10.24 0.20 -6.63
N THR A 29 11.08 0.15 -7.66
CA THR A 29 11.69 -1.09 -8.15
C THR A 29 13.09 -1.24 -7.55
N CYS A 30 13.55 -2.49 -7.44
CA CYS A 30 14.91 -2.82 -7.04
C CYS A 30 15.57 -3.72 -8.09
N GLY A 31 16.92 -3.74 -8.12
CA GLY A 31 17.73 -4.34 -9.20
C GLY A 31 17.51 -5.84 -9.49
N TYR A 32 16.75 -6.56 -8.68
CA TYR A 32 16.41 -7.98 -8.83
C TYR A 32 15.12 -8.21 -9.61
N ARG A 33 14.73 -7.27 -10.48
CA ARG A 33 13.40 -7.20 -11.10
C ARG A 33 12.28 -7.27 -10.06
N GLY A 34 12.58 -6.75 -8.86
CA GLY A 34 11.73 -6.83 -7.70
C GLY A 34 11.08 -5.49 -7.38
N LEU A 35 10.17 -5.52 -6.42
CA LEU A 35 9.47 -4.36 -5.89
C LEU A 35 9.84 -4.13 -4.43
N CYS A 36 9.93 -2.87 -4.04
CA CYS A 36 10.14 -2.46 -2.66
C CYS A 36 8.83 -2.54 -1.89
N ARG A 37 8.76 -3.45 -0.91
CA ARG A 37 7.59 -3.61 -0.04
C ARG A 37 8.02 -3.66 1.41
N ARG A 38 7.10 -3.32 2.32
CA ARG A 38 7.28 -3.60 3.76
C ARG A 38 7.19 -5.10 4.04
N PHE A 39 6.32 -5.82 3.34
CA PHE A 39 6.17 -7.27 3.46
C PHE A 39 6.12 -7.87 2.06
N CYS A 40 6.89 -8.93 1.83
CA CYS A 40 6.89 -9.66 0.57
C CYS A 40 5.72 -10.64 0.55
N TYR A 41 5.18 -10.91 -0.63
CA TYR A 41 4.19 -11.97 -0.80
C TYR A 41 4.84 -13.34 -0.63
N ALA A 42 4.02 -14.37 -0.35
CA ALA A 42 4.50 -15.74 -0.13
C ALA A 42 5.27 -16.32 -1.34
N GLN A 43 4.98 -15.84 -2.55
CA GLN A 43 5.64 -16.23 -3.81
C GLN A 43 6.95 -15.49 -4.09
N GLU A 44 7.27 -14.46 -3.31
CA GLU A 44 8.47 -13.64 -3.46
C GLU A 44 9.51 -14.05 -2.43
N TYR A 45 10.79 -13.99 -2.79
CA TYR A 45 11.89 -14.09 -1.82
C TYR A 45 12.38 -12.70 -1.42
N ILE A 46 12.83 -12.59 -0.17
CA ILE A 46 13.39 -11.35 0.37
C ILE A 46 14.85 -11.24 -0.06
N VAL A 47 15.18 -10.21 -0.82
CA VAL A 47 16.57 -9.95 -1.21
C VAL A 47 17.30 -9.13 -0.15
N GLY A 48 16.62 -8.13 0.45
CA GLY A 48 17.21 -7.19 1.40
C GLY A 48 16.80 -5.75 1.10
N HIS A 49 17.62 -4.75 1.44
CA HIS A 49 17.26 -3.34 1.22
C HIS A 49 17.40 -2.90 -0.24
N HIS A 50 18.46 -3.30 -0.96
CA HIS A 50 18.70 -3.12 -2.41
C HIS A 50 18.10 -1.87 -3.09
N GLY A 51 18.32 -0.68 -2.51
CA GLY A 51 17.87 0.60 -3.05
C GLY A 51 16.44 1.02 -2.69
N CYS A 52 15.74 0.22 -1.90
CA CYS A 52 14.42 0.56 -1.39
C CYS A 52 14.50 1.67 -0.32
N PRO A 53 13.41 2.42 -0.08
CA PRO A 53 13.33 3.37 1.02
C PRO A 53 13.50 2.70 2.39
N ARG A 54 13.84 3.48 3.42
CA ARG A 54 13.93 2.99 4.81
C ARG A 54 12.64 2.25 5.20
N ARG A 55 12.78 1.12 5.89
CA ARG A 55 11.69 0.19 6.31
C ARG A 55 11.07 -0.63 5.17
N TYR A 56 11.52 -0.47 3.93
CA TYR A 56 11.15 -1.33 2.82
C TYR A 56 12.30 -2.29 2.47
N ARG A 57 11.92 -3.42 1.89
CA ARG A 57 12.79 -4.48 1.40
C ARG A 57 12.40 -4.84 -0.02
N CYS A 58 13.40 -5.21 -0.80
CA CYS A 58 13.29 -5.70 -2.15
C CYS A 58 12.73 -7.13 -2.13
N CYS A 59 11.55 -7.29 -2.71
CA CYS A 59 10.86 -8.56 -2.90
C CYS A 59 10.94 -8.95 -4.38
N ALA A 60 11.47 -10.13 -4.66
CA ALA A 60 11.70 -10.58 -6.04
C ALA A 60 11.07 -11.97 -6.27
N MET A 61 10.65 -12.24 -7.52
CA MET A 61 10.20 -13.56 -7.91
C MET A 61 11.37 -14.42 -8.36
N ARG A 62 11.29 -15.74 -8.11
CA ARG A 62 12.16 -16.71 -8.77
C ARG A 62 11.68 -16.86 -10.22
N SER A 63 12.56 -16.57 -11.17
CA SER A 63 12.38 -16.88 -12.60
C SER A 63 12.56 -18.36 -12.88
#